data_AF-A0A7V8A7N4-F1
#
_entry.id   AF-A0A7V8A7N4-F1
#
_cell.length_a   1.000
_cell.length_b   1.000
_cell.length_c   1.000
_cell.angle_alpha   90.00
_cell.angle_beta   90.00
_cell.angle_gamma   90.00
#
_symmetry.space_group_name_H-M   'P 1'
#
loop_
_entity.id
_entity.type
_entity.pdbx_description
1 polymer ?
#
loop_
_entity_poly.entity_id
_entity_poly.type
_entity_poly.pdbx_seq_one_letter_code
_entity_poly.pdbx_strand_id
1 'polypeptide(L)'
;MIVPSDKEYIATKLIKQGKKSILEEFLPLANWINEVFGASPLNIVYDAISVAGCQPRLELIFEFRKGADLFRDKNITGNFDAKKQKVIVEQFTKLYSQDYDTNKLFVIFTAFEPIAKDEAIANIRDDEIQELKKQIARKDLWEISRCFSSVT
;
A
#
# COMPACT_ATOMS: atom_id res chain seq x y z
N MET A 1 5.26 8.36 -4.66
CA MET A 1 4.60 8.23 -3.34
C MET A 1 3.13 8.03 -3.63
N ILE A 2 2.49 7.02 -3.05
CA ILE A 2 1.04 6.81 -3.21
C ILE A 2 0.31 7.78 -2.27
N VAL A 3 -0.77 8.39 -2.73
CA VAL A 3 -1.58 9.38 -2.02
C VAL A 3 -3.05 8.96 -1.96
N PRO A 4 -3.86 9.55 -1.05
CA PRO A 4 -5.26 9.14 -0.88
C PRO A 4 -6.16 9.33 -2.12
N SER A 5 -5.75 10.16 -3.08
CA SER A 5 -6.47 10.35 -4.34
C SER A 5 -6.18 9.28 -5.41
N ASP A 6 -5.18 8.41 -5.18
CA ASP A 6 -4.80 7.39 -6.13
C ASP A 6 -5.90 6.30 -6.24
N LYS A 7 -6.11 5.80 -7.46
CA LYS A 7 -7.20 4.86 -7.76
C LYS A 7 -7.03 3.56 -6.98
N GLU A 8 -5.80 3.11 -6.85
CA GLU A 8 -5.39 1.89 -6.14
C GLU A 8 -5.68 2.00 -4.65
N TYR A 9 -5.42 3.18 -4.06
CA TYR A 9 -5.77 3.47 -2.66
C TYR A 9 -7.28 3.46 -2.45
N ILE A 10 -8.05 4.16 -3.29
CA ILE A 10 -9.51 4.22 -3.19
C ILE A 10 -10.12 2.83 -3.31
N ALA A 11 -9.66 2.03 -4.27
CA ALA A 11 -10.09 0.65 -4.44
C ALA A 11 -9.79 -0.20 -3.20
N THR A 12 -8.56 -0.11 -2.68
CA THR A 12 -8.13 -0.84 -1.48
C THR A 12 -8.91 -0.41 -0.23
N LYS A 13 -9.24 0.88 -0.10
CA LYS A 13 -10.07 1.40 0.99
C LYS A 13 -11.45 0.77 0.99
N LEU A 14 -12.07 0.60 -0.18
CA LEU A 14 -13.38 -0.07 -0.28
C LEU A 14 -13.29 -1.54 0.12
N ILE A 15 -12.19 -2.22 -0.22
CA ILE A 15 -11.93 -3.59 0.24
C ILE A 15 -11.79 -3.63 1.76
N LYS A 16 -10.99 -2.72 2.32
CA LYS A 16 -10.77 -2.64 3.78
C LYS A 16 -12.05 -2.36 4.55
N GLN A 17 -12.99 -1.61 3.97
CA GLN A 17 -14.31 -1.33 4.54
C GLN A 17 -15.32 -2.47 4.37
N GLY A 18 -14.94 -3.58 3.73
CA GLY A 18 -15.85 -4.69 3.43
C GLY A 18 -16.91 -4.36 2.37
N LYS A 19 -16.74 -3.24 1.64
CA LYS A 19 -17.68 -2.80 0.58
C LYS A 19 -17.34 -3.41 -0.78
N LYS A 20 -16.13 -3.91 -0.94
CA LYS A 20 -15.63 -4.67 -2.09
C LYS A 20 -14.77 -5.82 -1.57
N SER A 21 -14.49 -6.76 -2.46
CA SER A 21 -13.50 -7.81 -2.23
C SER A 21 -12.33 -7.62 -3.18
N ILE A 22 -11.19 -8.23 -2.84
CA ILE A 22 -10.11 -8.44 -3.82
C ILE A 22 -10.69 -9.15 -5.06
N LEU A 23 -10.13 -8.86 -6.24
CA LEU A 23 -10.54 -9.54 -7.47
C LEU A 23 -10.33 -11.05 -7.32
N GLU A 24 -11.39 -11.82 -7.64
CA GLU A 24 -11.40 -13.27 -7.43
C GLU A 24 -10.29 -13.98 -8.21
N GLU A 25 -9.95 -13.47 -9.39
CA GLU A 25 -8.84 -13.96 -10.23
C GLU A 25 -7.49 -13.94 -9.50
N PHE A 26 -7.29 -13.04 -8.54
CA PHE A 26 -6.06 -12.92 -7.76
C PHE A 26 -6.08 -13.67 -6.43
N LEU A 27 -7.20 -14.30 -6.04
CA LEU A 27 -7.24 -15.15 -4.84
C LEU A 27 -6.21 -16.29 -4.86
N PRO A 28 -5.98 -17.01 -5.98
CA PRO A 28 -4.96 -18.05 -6.02
C PRO A 28 -3.57 -17.52 -5.67
N LEU A 29 -3.20 -16.35 -6.20
CA LEU A 29 -1.92 -15.72 -5.88
C LEU A 29 -1.85 -15.23 -4.44
N ALA A 30 -2.91 -14.57 -3.95
CA ALA A 30 -2.96 -14.07 -2.57
C ALA A 30 -2.82 -15.21 -1.56
N ASN A 31 -3.51 -16.34 -1.79
CA ASN A 31 -3.40 -17.53 -0.96
C ASN A 31 -2.00 -18.13 -0.99
N TRP A 32 -1.42 -18.27 -2.17
CA TRP A 32 -0.05 -18.78 -2.31
C TRP A 32 0.99 -17.87 -1.63
N ILE A 33 0.85 -16.54 -1.71
CA ILE A 33 1.75 -15.60 -1.01
C ILE A 33 1.65 -15.82 0.51
N ASN A 34 0.43 -16.01 1.03
CA ASN A 34 0.23 -16.30 2.44
C ASN A 34 0.88 -17.63 2.86
N GLU A 35 0.71 -18.68 2.07
CA GLU A 35 1.31 -20.00 2.35
C GLU A 35 2.85 -19.96 2.33
N VAL A 36 3.45 -19.25 1.36
CA VAL A 36 4.91 -19.24 1.17
C VAL A 36 5.62 -18.24 2.08
N PHE A 37 5.01 -17.07 2.31
CA PHE A 37 5.66 -15.96 3.00
C PHE A 37 5.02 -15.62 4.36
N GLY A 38 3.88 -16.22 4.72
CA GLY A 38 3.12 -15.85 5.91
C GLY A 38 2.53 -14.44 5.85
N ALA A 39 2.26 -13.94 4.64
CA ALA A 39 1.78 -12.60 4.39
C ALA A 39 0.55 -12.62 3.48
N SER A 40 -0.55 -12.01 3.93
CA SER A 40 -1.78 -11.91 3.13
C SER A 40 -1.91 -10.50 2.53
N PRO A 41 -1.81 -10.34 1.20
CA PRO A 41 -2.14 -9.08 0.54
C PRO A 41 -3.60 -8.72 0.81
N LEU A 42 -3.85 -7.45 1.12
CA LEU A 42 -5.19 -6.87 1.23
C LEU A 42 -5.79 -6.65 -0.16
N ASN A 43 -4.96 -6.26 -1.13
CA ASN A 43 -5.34 -6.07 -2.51
C ASN A 43 -4.17 -6.37 -3.45
N ILE A 44 -4.48 -6.74 -4.68
CA ILE A 44 -3.50 -6.99 -5.75
C ILE A 44 -3.96 -6.19 -6.97
N VAL A 45 -3.07 -5.36 -7.50
CA VAL A 45 -3.34 -4.50 -8.65
C VAL A 45 -2.33 -4.82 -9.73
N TYR A 46 -2.82 -5.02 -10.95
CA TYR A 46 -1.99 -5.09 -12.15
C TYR A 46 -2.24 -3.84 -12.98
N ASP A 47 -1.17 -3.14 -13.36
CA ASP A 47 -1.21 -1.97 -14.22
C ASP A 47 0.03 -1.87 -15.14
N ALA A 48 0.16 -0.76 -15.86
CA ALA A 48 1.28 -0.53 -16.77
C ALA A 48 1.94 0.82 -16.48
N ILE A 49 3.26 0.81 -16.30
CA ILE A 49 4.07 2.02 -16.16
C ILE A 49 4.31 2.61 -17.55
N SER A 50 3.75 3.80 -17.82
CA SER A 50 3.76 4.43 -19.15
C SER A 50 5.09 5.12 -19.52
N VAL A 51 6.03 5.28 -18.59
CA VAL A 51 7.19 6.17 -18.77
C VAL A 51 8.28 5.59 -19.70
N ALA A 52 8.28 4.29 -19.99
CA ALA A 52 9.30 3.65 -20.82
C ALA A 52 8.81 2.38 -21.54
N GLY A 53 7.74 2.50 -22.34
CA GLY A 53 7.28 1.40 -23.20
C GLY A 53 6.33 0.41 -22.53
N CYS A 54 5.41 0.90 -21.70
CA CYS A 54 4.34 0.12 -21.06
C CYS A 54 4.85 -1.12 -20.32
N GLN A 55 5.72 -0.92 -19.32
CA GLN A 55 6.19 -2.03 -18.51
C GLN A 55 5.06 -2.50 -17.58
N PRO A 56 4.67 -3.80 -17.62
CA PRO A 56 3.65 -4.31 -16.72
C PRO A 56 4.15 -4.30 -15.28
N ARG A 57 3.27 -3.90 -14.36
CA ARG A 57 3.56 -3.82 -12.94
C ARG A 57 2.48 -4.54 -12.14
N LEU A 58 2.94 -5.32 -11.18
CA LEU A 58 2.12 -5.97 -10.18
C LEU A 58 2.38 -5.31 -8.83
N GLU A 59 1.36 -4.70 -8.25
CA GLU A 59 1.40 -4.14 -6.92
C GLU A 59 0.68 -5.04 -5.92
N LEU A 60 1.42 -5.45 -4.88
CA LEU A 60 0.90 -6.18 -3.73
C LEU A 60 0.72 -5.21 -2.56
N ILE A 61 -0.54 -4.94 -2.22
CA ILE A 61 -0.91 -3.96 -1.20
C ILE A 61 -1.25 -4.72 0.08
N PHE A 62 -0.48 -4.50 1.14
CA PHE A 62 -0.73 -5.09 2.46
C PHE A 62 -1.52 -4.12 3.33
N GLU A 63 -2.24 -4.65 4.32
CA GLU A 63 -2.92 -3.78 5.29
C GLU A 63 -1.92 -2.93 6.08
N PHE A 64 -0.93 -3.59 6.69
CA PHE A 64 0.04 -2.97 7.59
C PHE A 64 1.42 -2.89 6.95
N ARG A 65 2.20 -1.86 7.32
CA ARG A 65 3.58 -1.69 6.83
C ARG A 65 4.46 -2.91 7.07
N LYS A 66 4.31 -3.55 8.24
CA LYS A 66 5.02 -4.79 8.59
C LYS A 66 4.85 -5.92 7.57
N GLY A 67 3.71 -6.00 6.87
CA GLY A 67 3.46 -7.00 5.83
C GLY A 67 4.29 -6.73 4.58
N ALA A 68 4.31 -5.47 4.12
CA ALA A 68 5.15 -5.05 3.00
C ALA A 68 6.65 -5.15 3.34
N ASP A 69 7.03 -4.86 4.59
CA ASP A 69 8.42 -4.91 5.05
C ASP A 69 9.03 -6.33 5.00
N LEU A 70 8.19 -7.39 4.97
CA LEU A 70 8.67 -8.75 4.73
C LEU A 70 9.37 -8.91 3.38
N PHE A 71 9.07 -8.03 2.42
CA PHE A 71 9.60 -8.06 1.06
C PHE A 71 10.69 -7.00 0.83
N ARG A 72 11.15 -6.32 1.88
CA ARG A 72 12.26 -5.36 1.81
C ARG A 72 13.61 -6.06 1.85
N ASP A 73 14.56 -5.49 1.12
CA ASP A 73 15.96 -5.88 1.27
C ASP A 73 16.48 -5.37 2.63
N LYS A 74 17.05 -6.27 3.43
CA LYS A 74 17.58 -5.93 4.76
C LYS A 74 18.95 -5.25 4.71
N ASN A 75 19.68 -5.42 3.61
CA ASN A 75 21.02 -4.90 3.40
C ASN A 75 21.01 -3.58 2.61
N ILE A 76 19.97 -3.35 1.79
CA ILE A 76 19.85 -2.17 0.94
C ILE A 76 18.62 -1.37 1.33
N THR A 77 18.84 -0.25 2.01
CA THR A 77 17.77 0.65 2.47
C THR A 77 16.91 1.11 1.29
N GLY A 78 15.60 0.93 1.40
CA GLY A 78 14.62 1.40 0.41
C GLY A 78 14.33 0.42 -0.73
N ASN A 79 15.14 -0.63 -0.93
CA ASN A 79 14.92 -1.61 -1.99
C ASN A 79 14.08 -2.82 -1.54
N PHE A 80 13.60 -3.58 -2.53
CA PHE A 80 12.90 -4.85 -2.33
C PHE A 80 13.86 -6.03 -2.44
N ASP A 81 13.52 -7.13 -1.77
CA ASP A 81 14.23 -8.40 -1.89
C ASP A 81 14.05 -8.97 -3.30
N ALA A 82 15.12 -8.91 -4.10
CA ALA A 82 15.10 -9.34 -5.49
C ALA A 82 14.77 -10.83 -5.67
N LYS A 83 15.11 -11.68 -4.69
CA LYS A 83 14.77 -13.12 -4.75
C LYS A 83 13.27 -13.29 -4.58
N LYS A 84 12.66 -12.62 -3.60
CA LYS A 84 11.21 -12.70 -3.38
C LYS A 84 10.43 -12.10 -4.55
N GLN A 85 10.88 -10.98 -5.10
CA GLN A 85 10.31 -10.41 -6.32
C GLN A 85 10.32 -11.44 -7.46
N LYS A 86 11.46 -12.09 -7.70
CA LYS A 86 11.60 -13.10 -8.76
C LYS A 86 10.65 -14.27 -8.57
N VAL A 87 10.55 -14.83 -7.36
CA VAL A 87 9.63 -15.96 -7.08
C VAL A 87 8.17 -15.56 -7.31
N ILE A 88 7.79 -14.34 -6.93
CA ILE A 88 6.43 -13.84 -7.17
C ILE A 88 6.17 -13.63 -8.67
N VAL A 89 7.13 -13.08 -9.42
CA VAL A 89 7.02 -12.96 -10.88
C VAL A 89 6.82 -14.33 -11.52
N GLU A 90 7.63 -15.31 -11.15
CA GLU A 90 7.53 -16.68 -11.69
C GLU A 90 6.17 -17.31 -11.41
N GLN A 91 5.65 -17.14 -10.18
CA GLN A 91 4.33 -17.63 -9.82
C GLN A 91 3.21 -16.89 -10.55
N PHE A 92 3.29 -15.55 -10.66
CA PHE A 92 2.33 -14.77 -11.42
C PHE A 92 2.31 -15.21 -12.88
N THR A 93 3.47 -15.33 -13.51
CA THR A 93 3.59 -15.81 -14.89
C THR A 93 2.99 -17.19 -15.07
N LYS A 94 3.24 -18.12 -14.14
CA LYS A 94 2.65 -19.46 -14.20
C LYS A 94 1.12 -19.44 -14.16
N LEU A 95 0.53 -18.55 -13.36
CA LEU A 95 -0.91 -18.49 -13.16
C LEU A 95 -1.62 -17.69 -14.28
N TYR A 96 -0.96 -16.68 -14.85
CA TYR A 96 -1.64 -15.60 -15.56
C TYR A 96 -1.04 -15.24 -16.93
N SER A 97 -0.05 -15.99 -17.45
CA SER A 97 0.61 -15.65 -18.73
C SER A 97 -0.31 -15.64 -19.96
N GLN A 98 -1.52 -16.21 -19.87
CA GLN A 98 -2.49 -16.20 -20.96
C GLN A 98 -3.31 -14.90 -20.98
N ASP A 99 -3.54 -14.30 -19.82
CA ASP A 99 -4.45 -13.16 -19.66
C ASP A 99 -3.72 -11.83 -19.43
N TYR A 100 -2.44 -11.87 -19.02
CA TYR A 100 -1.63 -10.71 -18.67
C TYR A 100 -0.26 -10.73 -19.36
N ASP A 101 0.26 -9.53 -19.67
CA ASP A 101 1.65 -9.40 -20.09
C ASP A 101 2.58 -9.58 -18.88
N THR A 102 3.50 -10.51 -19.02
CA THR A 102 4.45 -10.86 -17.96
C THR A 102 5.89 -10.58 -18.38
N ASN A 103 6.09 -10.06 -19.59
CA ASN A 103 7.39 -9.69 -20.09
C ASN A 103 7.93 -8.51 -19.30
N LYS A 104 9.08 -8.71 -18.62
CA LYS A 104 9.69 -7.72 -17.74
C LYS A 104 8.74 -7.22 -16.64
N LEU A 105 7.83 -8.08 -16.15
CA LEU A 105 6.93 -7.78 -15.04
C LEU A 105 7.71 -7.24 -13.83
N PHE A 106 7.29 -6.08 -13.35
CA PHE A 106 7.86 -5.45 -12.16
C PHE A 106 6.93 -5.60 -10.97
N VAL A 107 7.41 -6.17 -9.87
CA VAL A 107 6.60 -6.35 -8.65
C VAL A 107 6.97 -5.31 -7.61
N ILE A 108 5.97 -4.63 -7.05
CA ILE A 108 6.15 -3.69 -5.93
C ILE A 108 5.26 -4.06 -4.76
N PHE A 109 5.66 -3.61 -3.57
CA PHE A 109 4.96 -3.90 -2.32
C PHE A 109 4.69 -2.61 -1.56
N THR A 110 3.44 -2.41 -1.17
CA THR A 110 2.97 -1.18 -0.52
C THR A 110 2.09 -1.51 0.67
N ALA A 111 1.74 -0.49 1.45
CA ALA A 111 0.93 -0.66 2.65
C ALA A 111 -0.18 0.39 2.69
N PHE A 112 -1.38 -0.06 3.04
CA PHE A 112 -2.57 0.77 3.15
C PHE A 112 -2.56 1.66 4.41
N GLU A 113 -2.18 1.10 5.57
CA GLU A 113 -2.25 1.75 6.88
C GLU A 113 -1.58 3.13 6.94
N PRO A 114 -0.33 3.34 6.44
CA PRO A 114 0.30 4.66 6.51
C PRO A 114 -0.49 5.73 5.75
N ILE A 115 -0.96 5.42 4.54
CA ILE A 115 -1.70 6.35 3.69
C ILE A 115 -3.08 6.63 4.30
N ALA A 116 -3.71 5.63 4.91
CA ALA A 116 -4.96 5.80 5.63
C ALA A 116 -4.83 6.67 6.88
N LYS A 117 -3.68 6.60 7.58
CA LYS A 117 -3.37 7.52 8.68
C LYS A 117 -3.19 8.95 8.17
N ASP A 118 -2.48 9.13 7.06
CA ASP A 118 -2.29 10.45 6.43
C ASP A 118 -3.63 11.04 5.99
N GLU A 119 -4.50 10.24 5.35
CA GLU A 119 -5.87 10.64 4.99
C GLU A 119 -6.69 11.02 6.23
N ALA A 120 -6.62 10.23 7.29
CA ALA A 120 -7.36 10.52 8.53
C ALA A 120 -6.89 11.83 9.17
N ILE A 121 -5.58 12.07 9.22
CA ILE A 121 -5.00 13.33 9.73
C ILE A 121 -5.44 14.52 8.89
N ALA A 122 -5.43 14.38 7.56
CA ALA A 122 -5.84 15.45 6.63
C ALA A 122 -7.33 15.82 6.75
N ASN A 123 -8.17 14.89 7.21
CA ASN A 123 -9.61 15.13 7.41
C ASN A 123 -9.96 15.78 8.76
N ILE A 124 -9.01 15.90 9.69
CA ILE A 124 -9.24 16.64 10.95
C ILE A 124 -9.36 18.12 10.62
N ARG A 125 -10.45 18.78 11.02
CA ARG A 125 -10.64 20.21 10.75
C ARG A 125 -9.87 21.08 11.75
N ASP A 126 -9.56 22.31 11.35
CA ASP A 126 -8.79 23.23 12.20
C ASP A 126 -9.58 23.66 13.44
N ASP A 127 -10.88 23.83 13.31
CA ASP A 127 -11.77 24.19 14.42
C ASP A 127 -11.84 23.08 15.48
N GLU A 128 -11.83 21.81 15.07
CA GLU A 128 -11.76 20.67 16.00
C GLU A 128 -10.46 20.69 16.81
N ILE A 129 -9.34 21.06 16.20
CA ILE A 129 -8.05 21.21 16.91
C ILE A 129 -8.10 22.39 17.88
N GLN A 130 -8.68 23.52 17.46
CA GLN A 130 -8.81 24.68 18.35
C GLN A 130 -9.71 24.37 19.54
N GLU A 131 -10.80 23.63 19.33
CA GLU A 131 -11.68 23.19 20.41
C GLU A 131 -10.96 22.23 21.37
N LEU A 132 -10.21 21.26 20.85
CA LEU A 132 -9.38 20.38 21.68
C LEU A 132 -8.37 21.16 22.53
N LYS A 133 -7.72 22.19 21.96
CA LYS A 133 -6.80 23.08 22.69
C LYS A 133 -7.52 23.78 23.85
N LYS A 134 -8.73 24.29 23.62
CA LYS A 134 -9.54 24.93 24.66
C LYS A 134 -9.98 23.96 25.76
N GLN A 135 -10.33 22.72 25.41
CA GLN A 135 -10.76 21.73 26.40
C GLN A 135 -9.62 21.29 27.31
N ILE A 136 -8.42 21.10 26.75
CA ILE A 136 -7.26 20.69 27.54
C ILE A 136 -6.77 21.84 28.42
N ALA A 137 -6.68 23.06 27.87
CA ALA A 137 -6.35 24.33 28.55
C ALA A 137 -5.29 24.24 29.67
N ARG A 138 -4.30 23.35 29.56
CA ARG A 138 -3.23 23.26 30.55
C ARG A 138 -2.07 24.17 30.17
N LYS A 139 -1.64 24.99 31.14
CA LYS A 139 -0.55 25.96 30.98
C LYS A 139 0.83 25.32 30.79
N ASP A 140 0.96 24.01 31.01
CA ASP A 140 2.20 23.25 30.89
C ASP A 140 2.37 22.55 29.53
N LEU A 141 1.37 22.61 28.64
CA LEU A 141 1.48 22.12 27.26
C LEU A 141 1.86 23.27 26.33
N TRP A 142 2.94 23.09 25.57
CA TRP A 142 3.54 24.15 24.74
C TRP A 142 2.82 24.34 23.40
N GLU A 143 2.49 23.25 22.70
CA GLU A 143 1.77 23.31 21.42
C GLU A 143 1.07 21.98 21.10
N ILE A 144 -0.13 22.05 20.55
CA ILE A 144 -0.79 20.93 19.86
C ILE A 144 -0.82 21.28 18.37
N SER A 145 -0.15 20.49 17.55
CA SER A 145 -0.08 20.70 16.10
C SER A 145 -0.20 19.37 15.35
N ARG A 146 -0.62 19.43 14.08
CA ARG A 146 -0.60 18.25 13.21
C ARG A 146 0.84 18.06 12.73
N CYS A 147 1.45 16.92 13.03
CA CYS A 147 2.73 16.58 12.39
C CYS A 147 2.48 16.18 10.93
N PHE A 148 3.44 16.53 10.04
CA PHE A 148 3.49 16.14 8.63
C PHE A 148 2.40 16.70 7.70
N SER A 149 1.67 17.76 8.08
CA SER A 149 1.02 18.60 7.07
C SER A 149 2.13 19.26 6.25
N SER A 150 2.21 18.91 4.96
CA SER A 150 3.17 19.39 3.95
C SER A 150 3.99 20.62 4.33
N VAL A 151 5.32 20.52 4.23
CA VAL A 151 6.18 21.72 4.23
C VAL A 151 5.77 22.57 3.02
N THR A 152 5.10 23.70 3.28
CA THR A 152 4.89 24.78 2.29
C THR A 152 6.20 25.46 1.95
#